data_AF-A0A5V0B8E1-F1
#
_entry.id   AF-A0A5V0B8E1-F1
#
_cell.length_a   1.000
_cell.length_b   1.000
_cell.length_c   1.000
_cell.angle_alpha   90.00
_cell.angle_beta   90.00
_cell.angle_gamma   90.00
#
_symmetry.space_group_name_H-M   'P 1'
#
loop_
_entity.id
_entity.type
_entity.pdbx_description
1 polymer ?
#
loop_
_entity_poly.entity_id
_entity_poly.type
_entity_poly.pdbx_seq_one_letter_code
_entity_poly.pdbx_strand_id
1 'polypeptide(L)'
;MAKVDVKCPFCAQTASVKKYGPGSAGHQHYRCQACCRSFQVDYEYRACQPGMKGQVVDLAMYNAGIRNPQGLAANPWSGALWLHEHGPRGGDEINIPEKGKNYGWPLATWGVNYSGLKVPEAKGEIVEGTEQPVYYWKDSPAISGMAFYASDVFAPWRHKLFIGALKDKEVIVMRVDGNTVTEEGRILGDRKQRIRDVRVGPDGYLYVLTDESDGQLLKVSPAVTR
;
A
#
# COMPACT_ATOMS: atom_id res chain seq x y z
N MET A 1 19.68 -11.45 -13.05
CA MET A 1 19.07 -12.21 -11.95
C MET A 1 19.29 -11.43 -10.67
N ALA A 2 18.26 -10.80 -10.10
CA ALA A 2 18.40 -9.99 -8.89
C ALA A 2 18.70 -10.90 -7.69
N LYS A 3 19.85 -10.69 -7.03
CA LYS A 3 20.15 -11.33 -5.75
C LYS A 3 19.41 -10.54 -4.68
N VAL A 4 18.49 -11.20 -3.96
CA VAL A 4 17.90 -10.65 -2.74
C VAL A 4 18.76 -11.13 -1.59
N ASP A 5 19.47 -10.19 -0.96
CA ASP A 5 20.29 -10.51 0.21
C ASP A 5 19.37 -10.71 1.42
N VAL A 6 19.46 -11.89 2.04
CA VAL A 6 18.64 -12.26 3.20
C VAL A 6 19.40 -11.93 4.48
N LYS A 7 18.89 -10.97 5.25
CA LYS A 7 19.48 -10.54 6.52
C LYS A 7 19.05 -11.46 7.65
N CYS A 8 20.01 -11.93 8.45
CA CYS A 8 19.69 -12.67 9.67
C CYS A 8 18.98 -11.76 10.68
N PRO A 9 17.77 -12.10 11.16
CA PRO A 9 17.05 -11.27 12.13
C PRO A 9 17.71 -11.24 13.51
N PHE A 10 18.62 -12.17 13.79
CA PHE A 10 19.26 -12.28 15.12
C PHE A 10 20.62 -11.59 15.23
N CYS A 11 21.37 -11.49 14.14
CA CYS A 11 22.73 -10.91 14.16
C CYS A 11 23.01 -9.94 13.01
N ALA A 12 21.99 -9.59 12.23
CA ALA A 12 22.07 -8.64 11.12
C ALA A 12 23.04 -8.98 9.97
N GLN A 13 23.73 -10.13 10.01
CA GLN A 13 24.62 -10.60 8.95
C GLN A 13 23.84 -11.07 7.72
N THR A 14 24.32 -10.71 6.53
CA THR A 14 23.78 -11.14 5.22
C THR A 14 24.67 -12.17 4.55
N ALA A 15 26.00 -11.96 4.53
CA ALA A 15 26.95 -12.84 3.84
C ALA A 15 26.95 -14.28 4.39
N SER A 16 26.69 -14.42 5.69
CA SER A 16 26.68 -15.70 6.40
C SER A 16 25.34 -16.44 6.32
N VAL A 17 24.33 -15.91 5.62
CA VAL A 17 23.01 -16.54 5.49
C VAL A 17 22.96 -17.45 4.27
N LYS A 18 22.54 -18.70 4.46
CA LYS A 18 22.39 -19.70 3.41
C LYS A 18 20.98 -20.29 3.43
N LYS A 19 20.47 -20.71 2.26
CA LYS A 19 19.25 -21.54 2.19
C LYS A 19 19.49 -22.84 2.94
N TYR A 20 18.52 -23.26 3.74
CA TYR A 20 18.59 -24.43 4.60
C TYR A 20 17.49 -25.46 4.30
N GLY A 21 16.96 -25.42 3.07
CA GLY A 21 15.85 -26.27 2.64
C GLY A 21 14.49 -25.87 3.22
N PRO A 22 13.41 -26.54 2.80
CA PRO A 22 12.08 -26.32 3.33
C PRO A 22 11.91 -26.94 4.73
N GLY A 23 11.12 -26.29 5.60
CA GLY A 23 10.67 -26.84 6.88
C GLY A 23 9.56 -27.87 6.71
N SER A 24 9.05 -28.39 7.83
CA SER A 24 7.93 -29.37 7.84
C SER A 24 6.64 -28.87 7.19
N ALA A 25 6.43 -27.55 7.17
CA ALA A 25 5.31 -26.88 6.49
C ALA A 25 5.58 -26.56 5.00
N GLY A 26 6.73 -26.98 4.45
CA GLY A 26 7.09 -26.75 3.04
C GLY A 26 7.70 -25.37 2.73
N HIS A 27 7.74 -24.44 3.69
CA HIS A 27 8.32 -23.11 3.50
C HIS A 27 9.85 -23.10 3.57
N GLN A 28 10.51 -22.28 2.74
CA GLN A 28 11.97 -22.16 2.70
C GLN A 28 12.54 -21.58 4.00
N HIS A 29 13.41 -22.34 4.67
CA HIS A 29 14.21 -21.85 5.80
C HIS A 29 15.57 -21.34 5.34
N TYR A 30 16.14 -20.47 6.16
CA TYR A 30 17.48 -19.94 6.05
C TYR A 30 18.23 -20.23 7.33
N ARG A 31 19.53 -20.50 7.21
CA ARG A 31 20.43 -20.67 8.35
C ARG A 31 21.51 -19.60 8.29
N CYS A 32 21.66 -18.87 9.37
CA CYS A 32 22.80 -17.98 9.55
C CYS A 32 23.97 -18.78 10.12
N GLN A 33 25.08 -18.84 9.38
CA GLN A 33 26.30 -19.52 9.80
C GLN A 33 27.05 -18.74 10.91
N ALA A 34 26.79 -17.43 11.05
CA ALA A 34 27.45 -16.60 12.07
C ALA A 34 26.85 -16.81 13.47
N CYS A 35 25.52 -16.88 13.58
CA CYS A 35 24.85 -17.06 14.89
C CYS A 35 24.21 -18.45 15.06
N CYS A 36 24.43 -19.36 14.10
CA CYS A 36 23.93 -20.72 14.09
C CYS A 36 22.40 -20.89 14.22
N ARG A 37 21.61 -19.82 14.00
CA ARG A 37 20.14 -19.86 14.08
C ARG A 37 19.53 -20.07 12.70
N SER A 38 18.42 -20.80 12.69
CA SER A 38 17.57 -20.94 11.51
C SER A 38 16.34 -20.05 11.65
N PHE A 39 15.87 -19.50 10.54
CA PHE A 39 14.69 -18.64 10.47
C PHE A 39 14.02 -18.81 9.11
N GLN A 40 12.75 -18.46 9.02
CA GLN A 40 12.11 -18.21 7.74
C GLN A 40 12.24 -16.70 7.46
N VAL A 41 12.39 -16.32 6.19
CA VAL A 41 12.01 -14.95 5.84
C VAL A 41 10.50 -14.94 5.87
N ASP A 42 9.96 -14.39 6.94
CA ASP A 42 8.57 -13.98 6.93
C ASP A 42 8.47 -12.94 5.83
N TYR A 43 7.77 -13.30 4.75
CA TYR A 43 7.05 -12.27 4.03
C TYR A 43 6.20 -11.59 5.11
N GLU A 44 6.41 -10.29 5.39
CA GLU A 44 5.54 -9.57 6.32
C GLU A 44 4.15 -9.44 5.67
N TYR A 45 3.44 -10.56 5.58
CA TYR A 45 2.06 -10.64 5.18
C TYR A 45 1.23 -10.23 6.40
N ARG A 46 1.14 -8.92 6.64
CA ARG A 46 0.42 -8.38 7.81
C ARG A 46 -1.07 -8.74 7.85
N ALA A 47 -1.61 -9.32 6.77
CA ALA A 47 -2.91 -9.95 6.78
C ALA A 47 -3.04 -11.14 7.77
N CYS A 48 -1.94 -11.73 8.26
CA CYS A 48 -1.97 -12.74 9.31
C CYS A 48 -2.00 -12.18 10.74
N GLN A 49 -1.92 -10.85 10.92
CA GLN A 49 -1.94 -10.24 12.24
C GLN A 49 -3.25 -10.54 12.99
N PRO A 50 -3.21 -10.76 14.32
CA PRO A 50 -4.42 -10.95 15.11
C PRO A 50 -5.43 -9.82 14.88
N GLY A 51 -6.71 -10.16 14.74
CA GLY A 51 -7.78 -9.19 14.48
C GLY A 51 -7.92 -8.75 13.02
N MET A 52 -6.88 -8.91 12.17
CA MET A 52 -6.92 -8.48 10.77
C MET A 52 -8.00 -9.20 9.95
N LYS A 53 -8.14 -10.52 10.14
CA LYS A 53 -9.24 -11.29 9.55
C LYS A 53 -10.62 -10.72 9.93
N GLY A 54 -10.78 -10.30 11.18
CA GLY A 54 -12.02 -9.67 11.67
C GLY A 54 -12.30 -8.36 10.95
N GLN A 55 -11.29 -7.48 10.84
CA GLN A 55 -11.42 -6.21 10.13
C GLN A 55 -11.76 -6.41 8.64
N VAL A 56 -11.13 -7.39 7.96
CA VAL A 56 -11.44 -7.69 6.55
C VAL A 56 -12.87 -8.22 6.39
N VAL A 57 -13.32 -9.09 7.30
CA VAL A 57 -14.71 -9.57 7.30
C VAL A 57 -15.67 -8.40 7.55
N ASP A 58 -15.33 -7.52 8.49
CA ASP A 58 -16.18 -6.38 8.80
C ASP A 58 -16.30 -5.41 7.61
N LEU A 59 -15.17 -5.12 6.93
CA LEU A 59 -15.15 -4.37 5.67
C LEU A 59 -16.02 -5.02 4.59
N ALA A 60 -15.88 -6.33 4.39
CA ALA A 60 -16.61 -7.02 3.32
C ALA A 60 -18.12 -7.14 3.59
N MET A 61 -18.54 -7.21 4.85
CA MET A 61 -19.91 -7.55 5.23
C MET A 61 -20.73 -6.36 5.75
N TYR A 62 -20.08 -5.35 6.34
CA TYR A 62 -20.77 -4.28 7.06
C TYR A 62 -20.45 -2.88 6.53
N ASN A 63 -19.49 -2.73 5.63
CA ASN A 63 -19.20 -1.43 5.04
C ASN A 63 -19.88 -1.28 3.68
N ALA A 64 -20.40 -0.07 3.44
CA ALA A 64 -21.09 0.28 2.21
C ALA A 64 -20.53 1.60 1.65
N GLY A 65 -20.96 1.96 0.45
CA GLY A 65 -20.65 3.25 -0.15
C GLY A 65 -19.21 3.42 -0.60
N ILE A 66 -18.58 2.33 -1.03
CA ILE A 66 -17.26 2.31 -1.68
C ILE A 66 -17.51 1.99 -3.15
N ARG A 67 -16.87 2.70 -4.08
CA ARG A 67 -17.02 2.56 -5.53
C ARG A 67 -16.17 1.42 -6.09
N ASN A 68 -14.84 1.57 -6.03
CA ASN A 68 -13.90 0.63 -6.65
C ASN A 68 -12.58 0.57 -5.86
N PRO A 69 -12.52 -0.21 -4.77
CA PRO A 69 -11.32 -0.32 -3.94
C PRO A 69 -10.21 -1.02 -4.72
N GLN A 70 -8.98 -0.49 -4.63
CA GLN A 70 -7.81 -1.06 -5.32
C GLN A 70 -6.77 -1.58 -4.32
N GLY A 71 -6.29 -0.72 -3.42
CA GLY A 71 -5.32 -1.09 -2.39
C GLY A 71 -5.96 -1.17 -1.01
N LEU A 72 -5.49 -2.14 -0.24
CA LEU A 72 -5.82 -2.35 1.16
C LEU A 72 -4.53 -2.69 1.91
N ALA A 73 -4.24 -2.01 3.00
CA ALA A 73 -3.06 -2.27 3.81
C ALA A 73 -3.32 -1.97 5.28
N ALA A 74 -2.73 -2.79 6.16
CA ALA A 74 -2.72 -2.53 7.58
C ALA A 74 -1.72 -1.41 7.90
N ASN A 75 -2.17 -0.33 8.52
CA ASN A 75 -1.29 0.70 9.03
C ASN A 75 -0.41 0.10 10.14
N PRO A 76 0.92 0.16 9.99
CA PRO A 76 1.84 -0.54 10.88
C PRO A 76 1.93 0.08 12.28
N TRP A 77 1.48 1.32 12.47
CA TRP A 77 1.57 2.06 13.73
C TRP A 77 0.28 1.97 14.54
N SER A 78 -0.89 1.88 13.89
CA SER A 78 -2.19 1.78 14.56
C SER A 78 -2.83 0.39 14.47
N GLY A 79 -2.41 -0.46 13.52
CA GLY A 79 -3.04 -1.74 13.24
C GLY A 79 -4.38 -1.64 12.49
N ALA A 80 -4.85 -0.43 12.19
CA ALA A 80 -6.09 -0.20 11.45
C ALA A 80 -5.90 -0.52 9.95
N LEU A 81 -6.93 -1.10 9.33
CA LEU A 81 -7.01 -1.18 7.88
C LEU A 81 -7.17 0.22 7.28
N TRP A 82 -6.41 0.48 6.23
CA TRP A 82 -6.58 1.60 5.33
C TRP A 82 -6.89 1.02 3.95
N LEU A 83 -7.84 1.62 3.26
CA LEU A 83 -8.18 1.30 1.89
C LEU A 83 -8.11 2.55 1.03
N HIS A 84 -7.95 2.37 -0.27
CA HIS A 84 -8.18 3.46 -1.21
C HIS A 84 -8.93 2.96 -2.42
N GLU A 85 -9.58 3.88 -3.12
CA GLU A 85 -10.48 3.55 -4.22
C GLU A 85 -10.43 4.55 -5.37
N HIS A 86 -10.86 4.10 -6.55
CA HIS A 86 -11.04 4.99 -7.69
C HIS A 86 -12.38 5.72 -7.63
N GLY A 87 -12.32 7.03 -7.78
CA GLY A 87 -13.47 7.86 -8.11
C GLY A 87 -13.88 7.73 -9.59
N PRO A 88 -14.95 8.43 -10.01
CA PRO A 88 -15.33 8.54 -11.42
C PRO A 88 -14.32 9.39 -12.21
N ARG A 89 -14.66 10.62 -12.62
CA ARG A 89 -13.70 11.61 -13.14
C ARG A 89 -13.28 12.50 -11.97
N GLY A 90 -12.14 12.19 -11.38
CA GLY A 90 -11.78 12.78 -10.09
C GLY A 90 -12.39 11.98 -8.93
N GLY A 91 -11.99 12.34 -7.70
CA GLY A 91 -12.52 11.75 -6.47
C GLY A 91 -11.92 10.40 -6.12
N ASP A 92 -10.66 10.14 -6.46
CA ASP A 92 -9.92 9.02 -5.84
C ASP A 92 -9.74 9.33 -4.35
N GLU A 93 -9.85 8.32 -3.48
CA GLU A 93 -9.95 8.52 -2.03
C GLU A 93 -9.08 7.54 -1.23
N ILE A 94 -8.57 8.00 -0.07
CA ILE A 94 -8.04 7.14 1.00
C ILE A 94 -9.05 7.14 2.16
N ASN A 95 -9.45 5.96 2.59
CA ASN A 95 -10.43 5.72 3.63
C ASN A 95 -9.85 4.85 4.75
N ILE A 96 -10.27 5.09 6.00
CA ILE A 96 -10.02 4.21 7.14
C ILE A 96 -11.35 3.52 7.46
N PRO A 97 -11.59 2.29 6.95
CA PRO A 97 -12.84 1.56 7.16
C PRO A 97 -13.13 1.27 8.64
N GLU A 98 -14.32 1.66 9.10
CA GLU A 98 -14.86 1.36 10.42
C GLU A 98 -16.12 0.50 10.28
N LYS A 99 -16.28 -0.52 11.12
CA LYS A 99 -17.40 -1.46 11.03
C LYS A 99 -18.76 -0.76 11.00
N GLY A 100 -19.60 -1.12 10.02
CA GLY A 100 -20.98 -0.64 9.92
C GLY A 100 -21.12 0.77 9.34
N LYS A 101 -20.02 1.38 8.89
CA LYS A 101 -20.02 2.72 8.32
C LYS A 101 -20.23 2.73 6.80
N ASN A 102 -20.81 3.81 6.31
CA ASN A 102 -21.09 4.08 4.91
C ASN A 102 -20.16 5.18 4.37
N TYR A 103 -19.35 4.89 3.36
CA TYR A 103 -18.40 5.82 2.73
C TYR A 103 -19.02 6.67 1.61
N GLY A 104 -20.33 6.54 1.43
CA GLY A 104 -21.15 7.53 0.75
C GLY A 104 -21.37 7.31 -0.74
N TRP A 105 -20.53 6.58 -1.48
CA TRP A 105 -20.78 6.35 -2.90
C TRP A 105 -22.12 5.63 -3.17
N PRO A 106 -22.93 6.04 -4.17
CA PRO A 106 -22.74 7.17 -5.07
C PRO A 106 -23.37 8.49 -4.57
N LEU A 107 -23.94 8.52 -3.36
CA LEU A 107 -24.61 9.69 -2.79
C LEU A 107 -23.64 10.82 -2.44
N ALA A 108 -22.46 10.48 -1.90
CA ALA A 108 -21.36 11.39 -1.69
C ALA A 108 -20.23 11.07 -2.67
N THR A 109 -19.65 12.07 -3.31
CA THR A 109 -18.45 11.90 -4.14
C THR A 109 -17.72 13.22 -4.34
N TRP A 110 -16.40 13.17 -4.31
CA TRP A 110 -15.52 14.28 -4.70
C TRP A 110 -15.25 14.36 -6.20
N GLY A 111 -15.81 13.43 -6.98
CA GLY A 111 -15.66 13.35 -8.43
C GLY A 111 -16.91 13.81 -9.19
N VAL A 112 -16.77 13.90 -10.50
CA VAL A 112 -17.89 14.13 -11.43
C VAL A 112 -18.04 12.96 -12.39
N ASN A 113 -19.16 12.89 -13.11
CA ASN A 113 -19.32 11.94 -14.20
C ASN A 113 -18.27 12.24 -15.29
N TYR A 114 -17.90 11.24 -16.09
CA TYR A 114 -16.94 11.39 -17.19
C TYR A 114 -17.38 12.44 -18.23
N SER A 115 -18.69 12.70 -18.35
CA SER A 115 -19.24 13.80 -19.16
C SER A 115 -18.87 15.20 -18.63
N GLY A 116 -18.36 15.31 -17.41
CA GLY A 116 -18.11 16.58 -16.70
C GLY A 116 -19.30 17.09 -15.89
N LEU A 117 -20.46 16.44 -15.99
CA LEU A 117 -21.65 16.74 -15.19
C LEU A 117 -21.60 16.00 -13.85
N LYS A 118 -22.45 16.39 -12.91
CA LYS A 118 -22.62 15.70 -11.63
C LYS A 118 -22.98 14.22 -11.85
N VAL A 119 -22.50 13.34 -10.97
CA VAL A 119 -22.98 11.94 -10.90
C VAL A 119 -24.48 11.95 -10.59
N PRO A 120 -25.34 11.22 -11.33
CA PRO A 120 -26.80 11.36 -11.23
C PRO A 120 -27.37 11.18 -9.81
N GLU A 121 -26.85 10.22 -9.06
CA GLU A 121 -27.29 9.86 -7.71
C GLU A 121 -26.67 10.74 -6.63
N ALA A 122 -25.61 11.49 -6.95
CA ALA A 122 -24.89 12.27 -5.96
C ALA A 122 -25.80 13.35 -5.37
N LYS A 123 -25.68 13.57 -4.06
CA LYS A 123 -26.33 14.63 -3.31
C LYS A 123 -25.37 15.77 -3.01
N GLY A 124 -24.07 15.49 -2.92
CA GLY A 124 -23.00 16.47 -2.76
C GLY A 124 -21.66 15.80 -2.49
N GLU A 125 -20.65 16.59 -2.10
CA GLU A 125 -19.34 16.08 -1.63
C GLU A 125 -19.47 15.54 -0.20
N ILE A 126 -20.22 16.24 0.65
CA ILE A 126 -20.49 15.88 2.04
C ILE A 126 -21.99 15.60 2.18
N VAL A 127 -22.33 14.42 2.68
CA VAL A 127 -23.72 13.96 2.86
C VAL A 127 -23.91 13.41 4.27
N GLU A 128 -25.01 13.78 4.92
CA GLU A 128 -25.37 13.27 6.24
C GLU A 128 -25.48 11.74 6.25
N GLY A 129 -24.94 11.10 7.29
CA GLY A 129 -24.91 9.64 7.41
C GLY A 129 -23.83 8.96 6.57
N THR A 130 -22.88 9.72 6.01
CA THR A 130 -21.71 9.19 5.29
C THR A 130 -20.42 9.63 5.98
N GLU A 131 -19.42 8.76 5.95
CA GLU A 131 -18.07 9.07 6.43
C GLU A 131 -17.25 9.72 5.32
N GLN A 132 -16.28 10.55 5.71
CA GLN A 132 -15.43 11.26 4.78
C GLN A 132 -14.06 10.60 4.64
N PRO A 133 -13.42 10.70 3.46
CA PRO A 133 -12.08 10.18 3.27
C PRO A 133 -11.07 11.01 4.07
N VAL A 134 -9.99 10.35 4.49
CA VAL A 134 -8.85 11.05 5.13
C VAL A 134 -8.01 11.82 4.11
N TYR A 135 -8.16 11.50 2.82
CA TYR A 135 -7.58 12.22 1.70
C TYR A 135 -8.34 11.95 0.41
N TYR A 136 -8.44 12.93 -0.47
CA TYR A 136 -8.99 12.74 -1.82
C TYR A 136 -8.21 13.52 -2.88
N TRP A 137 -8.26 13.06 -4.12
CA TRP A 137 -7.73 13.77 -5.28
C TRP A 137 -8.86 14.23 -6.18
N LYS A 138 -8.99 15.55 -6.36
CA LYS A 138 -9.91 16.13 -7.35
C LYS A 138 -9.56 15.70 -8.78
N ASP A 139 -8.27 15.63 -9.09
CA ASP A 139 -7.77 15.05 -10.33
C ASP A 139 -7.23 13.65 -10.05
N SER A 140 -8.03 12.62 -10.35
CA SER A 140 -7.69 11.22 -10.04
C SER A 140 -6.35 10.79 -10.68
N PRO A 141 -5.40 10.29 -9.88
CA PRO A 141 -4.19 9.60 -10.36
C PRO A 141 -4.47 8.18 -10.88
N ALA A 142 -5.69 7.67 -10.67
CA ALA A 142 -6.05 6.26 -10.78
C ALA A 142 -5.16 5.41 -9.88
N ILE A 143 -5.27 5.65 -8.57
CA ILE A 143 -4.45 5.02 -7.53
C ILE A 143 -4.55 3.48 -7.51
N SER A 144 -3.49 2.81 -7.11
CA SER A 144 -3.36 1.36 -7.15
C SER A 144 -2.56 0.90 -5.94
N GLY A 145 -1.98 -0.31 -5.95
CA GLY A 145 -1.39 -0.91 -4.75
C GLY A 145 -0.50 0.02 -3.91
N MET A 146 -0.58 -0.15 -2.59
CA MET A 146 0.07 0.73 -1.62
C MET A 146 0.88 -0.03 -0.58
N ALA A 147 1.85 0.66 0.02
CA ALA A 147 2.63 0.14 1.12
C ALA A 147 3.05 1.22 2.11
N PHE A 148 2.78 0.96 3.40
CA PHE A 148 3.38 1.73 4.48
C PHE A 148 4.84 1.34 4.65
N TYR A 149 5.69 2.33 4.91
CA TYR A 149 7.11 2.14 5.15
C TYR A 149 7.45 2.33 6.64
N ALA A 150 7.57 1.19 7.32
CA ALA A 150 7.95 1.11 8.73
C ALA A 150 9.38 0.56 8.95
N SER A 151 10.12 0.32 7.88
CA SER A 151 11.47 -0.24 7.97
C SER A 151 12.49 0.82 8.40
N ASP A 152 13.50 0.37 9.11
CA ASP A 152 14.60 1.20 9.57
C ASP A 152 15.72 1.37 8.53
N VAL A 153 15.65 0.62 7.41
CA VAL A 153 16.69 0.57 6.37
C VAL A 153 16.88 1.93 5.69
N PHE A 154 15.79 2.61 5.33
CA PHE A 154 15.83 3.96 4.75
C PHE A 154 15.12 4.95 5.67
N ALA A 155 15.88 5.56 6.59
CA ALA A 155 15.35 6.51 7.57
C ALA A 155 14.46 7.63 6.97
N PRO A 156 14.80 8.25 5.81
CA PRO A 156 13.95 9.28 5.22
C PRO A 156 12.56 8.81 4.77
N TRP A 157 12.38 7.50 4.56
CA TRP A 157 11.11 6.90 4.17
C TRP A 157 10.26 6.43 5.36
N ARG A 158 10.74 6.55 6.60
CA ARG A 158 9.90 6.24 7.77
C ARG A 158 8.66 7.14 7.79
N HIS A 159 7.55 6.58 8.26
CA HIS A 159 6.26 7.27 8.31
C HIS A 159 5.75 7.74 6.94
N LYS A 160 6.10 6.99 5.89
CA LYS A 160 5.55 7.19 4.54
C LYS A 160 4.56 6.11 4.15
N LEU A 161 3.61 6.50 3.32
CA LEU A 161 2.75 5.60 2.55
C LEU A 161 3.05 5.84 1.07
N PHE A 162 3.43 4.78 0.37
CA PHE A 162 3.67 4.80 -1.07
C PHE A 162 2.45 4.24 -1.79
N ILE A 163 1.97 4.93 -2.82
CA ILE A 163 0.77 4.55 -3.58
C ILE A 163 1.12 4.58 -5.07
N GLY A 164 0.90 3.48 -5.79
CA GLY A 164 1.07 3.47 -7.24
C GLY A 164 -0.02 4.26 -7.95
N ALA A 165 0.29 4.95 -9.04
CA ALA A 165 -0.68 5.64 -9.89
C ALA A 165 -0.68 5.06 -11.32
N LEU A 166 -1.85 4.62 -11.78
CA LEU A 166 -2.03 4.03 -13.11
C LEU A 166 -2.12 5.10 -14.19
N LYS A 167 -2.84 6.19 -13.96
CA LYS A 167 -3.05 7.25 -14.96
C LYS A 167 -1.85 8.19 -14.98
N ASP A 168 -1.38 8.60 -13.81
CA ASP A 168 -0.27 9.55 -13.68
C ASP A 168 1.11 8.89 -13.88
N LYS A 169 1.17 7.55 -13.86
CA LYS A 169 2.37 6.75 -14.20
C LYS A 169 3.57 6.99 -13.29
N GLU A 170 3.32 7.02 -12.01
CA GLU A 170 4.31 7.31 -10.97
C GLU A 170 3.91 6.67 -9.63
N VAL A 171 4.77 6.81 -8.62
CA VAL A 171 4.47 6.44 -7.22
C VAL A 171 4.32 7.73 -6.42
N ILE A 172 3.17 7.88 -5.77
CA ILE A 172 2.85 8.98 -4.86
C ILE A 172 3.46 8.67 -3.49
N VAL A 173 4.10 9.67 -2.89
CA VAL A 173 4.72 9.59 -1.56
C VAL A 173 3.92 10.45 -0.59
N MET A 174 3.26 9.80 0.36
CA MET A 174 2.47 10.45 1.40
C MET A 174 3.21 10.40 2.73
N ARG A 175 3.19 11.48 3.52
CA ARG A 175 3.51 11.43 4.96
C ARG A 175 2.29 10.96 5.72
N VAL A 176 2.49 10.06 6.67
CA VAL A 176 1.46 9.57 7.60
C VAL A 176 1.70 10.20 8.97
N ASP A 177 0.65 10.79 9.54
CA ASP A 177 0.64 11.33 10.89
C ASP A 177 -0.65 10.90 11.61
N GLY A 178 -0.54 9.88 12.46
CA GLY A 178 -1.68 9.21 13.08
C GLY A 178 -2.67 8.67 12.02
N ASN A 179 -3.88 9.23 12.02
CA ASN A 179 -4.96 8.89 11.08
C ASN A 179 -5.07 9.87 9.90
N THR A 180 -4.08 10.73 9.70
CA THR A 180 -4.06 11.72 8.61
C THR A 180 -2.90 11.48 7.66
N VAL A 181 -3.02 11.95 6.43
CA VAL A 181 -1.95 11.90 5.43
C VAL A 181 -1.83 13.20 4.65
N THR A 182 -0.62 13.49 4.18
CA THR A 182 -0.31 14.62 3.29
C THR A 182 0.59 14.16 2.15
N GLU A 183 0.33 14.61 0.93
CA GLU A 183 1.20 14.31 -0.22
C GLU A 183 2.47 15.16 -0.13
N GLU A 184 3.64 14.51 -0.22
CA GLU A 184 4.94 15.21 -0.17
C GLU A 184 5.67 15.23 -1.50
N GLY A 185 5.30 14.36 -2.43
CA GLY A 185 5.94 14.29 -3.73
C GLY A 185 5.62 13.00 -4.47
N ARG A 186 6.25 12.86 -5.62
CA ARG A 186 6.07 11.75 -6.55
C ARG A 186 7.43 11.28 -7.07
N ILE A 187 7.55 9.98 -7.30
CA ILE A 187 8.78 9.34 -7.79
C ILE A 187 8.48 8.41 -8.98
N LEU A 188 9.49 8.09 -9.78
CA LEU A 188 9.42 7.22 -10.97
C LEU A 188 8.65 7.78 -12.18
N GLY A 189 8.18 9.03 -12.13
CA GLY A 189 7.44 9.65 -13.26
C GLY A 189 8.27 9.81 -14.53
N ASP A 190 9.60 9.88 -14.42
CA ASP A 190 10.54 9.89 -15.54
C ASP A 190 10.48 8.62 -16.41
N ARG A 191 10.04 7.50 -15.81
CA ARG A 191 9.92 6.21 -16.51
C ARG A 191 8.67 6.13 -17.39
N LYS A 192 7.65 6.96 -17.15
CA LYS A 192 6.38 6.99 -17.89
C LYS A 192 5.68 5.62 -17.97
N GLN A 193 5.71 4.85 -16.89
CA GLN A 193 5.08 3.52 -16.79
C GLN A 193 3.93 3.55 -15.79
N ARG A 194 2.80 2.94 -16.15
CA ARG A 194 1.67 2.76 -15.24
C ARG A 194 2.10 1.91 -14.06
N ILE A 195 1.83 2.34 -12.83
CA ILE A 195 2.19 1.57 -11.63
C ILE A 195 0.98 0.79 -11.15
N ARG A 196 1.11 -0.53 -10.99
CA ARG A 196 0.05 -1.45 -10.54
C ARG A 196 0.10 -1.72 -9.05
N ASP A 197 1.29 -2.03 -8.54
CA ASP A 197 1.44 -2.48 -7.16
C ASP A 197 2.74 -1.97 -6.55
N VAL A 198 2.69 -1.71 -5.24
CA VAL A 198 3.81 -1.24 -4.44
C VAL A 198 3.85 -2.04 -3.15
N ARG A 199 5.02 -2.60 -2.81
CA ARG A 199 5.25 -3.37 -1.58
C ARG A 199 6.58 -3.00 -0.95
N VAL A 200 6.66 -3.04 0.38
CA VAL A 200 7.94 -3.00 1.09
C VAL A 200 8.40 -4.43 1.30
N GLY A 201 9.58 -4.77 0.80
CA GLY A 201 10.20 -6.07 1.01
C GLY A 201 10.80 -6.19 2.43
N PRO A 202 11.08 -7.41 2.91
CA PRO A 202 11.72 -7.63 4.21
C PRO A 202 13.15 -7.08 4.28
N ASP A 203 13.75 -6.78 3.13
CA ASP A 203 15.06 -6.11 3.01
C ASP A 203 14.96 -4.57 3.08
N GLY A 204 13.76 -4.02 3.28
CA GLY A 204 13.50 -2.59 3.40
C GLY A 204 13.47 -1.82 2.08
N TYR A 205 13.53 -2.50 0.92
CA TYR A 205 13.35 -1.86 -0.38
C TYR A 205 11.88 -1.80 -0.78
N LEU A 206 11.54 -0.82 -1.61
CA LEU A 206 10.26 -0.84 -2.32
C LEU A 206 10.36 -1.75 -3.53
N TYR A 207 9.35 -2.59 -3.73
CA TYR A 207 9.14 -3.41 -4.91
C TYR A 207 7.90 -2.89 -5.63
N VAL A 208 8.05 -2.60 -6.92
CA VAL A 208 7.01 -1.95 -7.73
C VAL A 208 6.74 -2.79 -8.97
N LEU A 209 5.47 -3.06 -9.25
CA LEU A 209 5.03 -3.71 -10.49
C LEU A 209 4.42 -2.67 -11.43
N THR A 210 4.76 -2.75 -12.73
CA THR A 210 4.17 -1.90 -13.76
C THR A 210 3.03 -2.59 -14.50
N ASP A 211 2.00 -1.82 -14.87
CA ASP A 211 0.77 -2.25 -15.56
C ASP A 211 0.89 -2.07 -17.08
N GLU A 212 1.84 -2.77 -17.69
CA GLU A 212 2.14 -2.68 -19.13
C GLU A 212 2.16 -4.07 -19.75
N SER A 213 2.02 -4.15 -21.08
CA SER A 213 2.12 -5.44 -21.79
C SER A 213 3.49 -6.12 -21.58
N ASP A 214 4.56 -5.32 -21.50
CA ASP A 214 5.91 -5.75 -21.08
C ASP A 214 6.21 -5.21 -19.67
N GLY A 215 5.46 -5.73 -18.69
CA GLY A 215 5.51 -5.31 -17.30
C GLY A 215 6.86 -5.57 -16.63
N GLN A 216 7.23 -4.71 -15.68
CA GLN A 216 8.50 -4.77 -14.96
C GLN A 216 8.26 -4.97 -13.46
N LEU A 217 9.17 -5.74 -12.85
CA LEU A 217 9.38 -5.72 -11.40
C LEU A 217 10.59 -4.84 -11.09
N LEU A 218 10.35 -3.72 -10.42
CA LEU A 218 11.37 -2.77 -10.02
C LEU A 218 11.70 -2.95 -8.54
N LYS A 219 12.99 -2.86 -8.20
CA LYS A 219 13.46 -2.71 -6.83
C LYS A 219 13.97 -1.28 -6.66
N VAL A 220 13.39 -0.54 -5.71
CA VAL A 220 13.52 0.91 -5.57
C VAL A 220 14.03 1.26 -4.17
N SER A 221 14.97 2.20 -4.12
CA SER A 221 15.53 2.81 -2.91
C SER A 221 15.60 4.33 -3.09
N PRO A 222 15.69 5.11 -2.01
CA PRO A 222 15.96 6.53 -2.14
C PRO A 222 17.31 6.75 -2.84
N ALA A 223 17.44 7.90 -3.50
CA ALA A 223 18.74 8.34 -4.02
C ALA A 223 19.73 8.45 -2.86
N VAL A 224 20.95 7.94 -3.06
CA VAL A 224 22.04 8.18 -2.11
C VAL A 224 22.44 9.64 -2.25
N THR A 225 22.06 10.47 -1.30
CA THR A 225 22.70 11.78 -1.12
C THR A 225 24.16 11.51 -0.79
N ARG A 226 25.04 11.77 -1.75
CA ARG A 226 26.49 11.83 -1.53
C ARG A 226 26.84 13.15 -0.87
#